data_AF-A0A3A0A5M1-F1
#
_entry.id   AF-A0A3A0A5M1-F1
#
_cell.length_a   1.000
_cell.length_b   1.000
_cell.length_c   1.000
_cell.angle_alpha   90.00
_cell.angle_beta   90.00
_cell.angle_gamma   90.00
#
_symmetry.space_group_name_H-M   'P 1'
#
loop_
_entity.id
_entity.type
_entity.pdbx_description
1 polymer ?
#
loop_
_entity_poly.entity_id
_entity_poly.type
_entity_poly.pdbx_seq_one_letter_code
_entity_poly.pdbx_strand_id
1 'polypeptide(L)'
;MQWIRWFNELGIADVPLVGGKNASLGEMMRALTPYGIRVPNGYAITAHAYRDFLRYNELEDKIRAALAGMNVQDVNDLLRRTGQIRRLILLGDFPEDMKTEILDAYHILSREFGAATADVAVRSSATAEDLPTASFAGQQETYLNVHGEAMLLESVKKCFASLFTP
;
A
#
# COMPACT_ATOMS: atom_id res chain seq x y z
N MET A 1 11.40 -3.72 12.63
CA MET A 1 10.36 -3.21 11.73
C MET A 1 9.30 -4.30 11.56
N GLN A 2 8.15 -4.12 12.20
CA GLN A 2 7.03 -5.07 12.15
C GLN A 2 6.23 -4.95 10.85
N TRP A 3 6.07 -3.74 10.32
CA TRP A 3 5.17 -3.43 9.20
C TRP A 3 5.88 -3.03 7.91
N ILE A 4 7.17 -2.68 7.99
CA ILE A 4 7.97 -2.20 6.87
C ILE A 4 8.98 -3.26 6.40
N ARG A 5 9.18 -3.35 5.09
CA ARG A 5 10.26 -4.12 4.45
C ARG A 5 10.97 -3.28 3.40
N TRP A 6 12.30 -3.28 3.39
CA TRP A 6 13.06 -2.53 2.40
C TRP A 6 13.13 -3.27 1.06
N PHE A 7 13.11 -2.56 -0.06
CA PHE A 7 13.10 -3.22 -1.37
C PHE A 7 14.33 -4.08 -1.65
N ASN A 8 15.49 -3.72 -1.11
CA ASN A 8 16.72 -4.52 -1.21
C ASN A 8 16.67 -5.85 -0.41
N GLU A 9 15.68 -6.02 0.47
CA GLU A 9 15.46 -7.24 1.26
C GLU A 9 14.40 -8.16 0.64
N LEU A 10 13.65 -7.67 -0.36
CA LEU A 10 12.53 -8.40 -0.96
C LEU A 10 12.96 -9.30 -2.12
N GLY A 11 12.17 -10.34 -2.35
CA GLY A 11 12.17 -11.14 -3.56
C GLY A 11 10.79 -11.72 -3.87
N ILE A 12 10.71 -12.57 -4.89
CA ILE A 12 9.44 -13.15 -5.36
C ILE A 12 8.73 -14.00 -4.30
N ALA A 13 9.47 -14.52 -3.32
CA ALA A 13 8.91 -15.25 -2.19
C ALA A 13 8.04 -14.36 -1.27
N ASP A 14 8.23 -13.04 -1.31
CA ASP A 14 7.55 -12.08 -0.45
C ASP A 14 6.22 -11.57 -1.03
N VAL A 15 5.78 -12.03 -2.21
CA VAL A 15 4.50 -11.63 -2.82
C VAL A 15 3.30 -11.71 -1.84
N PRO A 16 3.14 -12.76 -1.02
CA PRO A 16 2.05 -12.81 -0.04
C PRO A 16 2.11 -11.73 1.05
N LEU A 17 3.30 -11.15 1.28
CA LEU A 17 3.55 -10.15 2.31
C LEU A 17 3.48 -8.72 1.76
N VAL A 18 3.97 -8.45 0.55
CA VAL A 18 4.14 -7.09 0.01
C VAL A 18 3.46 -6.85 -1.34
N GLY A 19 2.89 -7.88 -1.95
CA GLY A 19 2.31 -7.84 -3.29
C GLY A 19 3.33 -7.93 -4.42
N GLY A 20 2.80 -8.15 -5.63
CA GLY A 20 3.60 -8.50 -6.81
C GLY A 20 4.55 -7.42 -7.28
N LYS A 21 4.10 -6.16 -7.26
CA LYS A 21 4.92 -5.01 -7.69
C LYS A 21 6.13 -4.80 -6.79
N ASN A 22 5.92 -4.83 -5.47
CA ASN A 22 7.00 -4.66 -4.50
C ASN A 22 8.01 -5.81 -4.57
N ALA A 23 7.53 -7.06 -4.66
CA ALA A 23 8.39 -8.23 -4.82
C ALA A 23 9.21 -8.18 -6.12
N SER A 24 8.57 -7.83 -7.24
CA SER A 24 9.22 -7.66 -8.54
C SER A 24 10.26 -6.53 -8.53
N LEU A 25 10.00 -5.43 -7.80
CA LEU A 25 10.94 -4.34 -7.65
C LEU A 25 12.19 -4.78 -6.87
N GLY A 26 12.02 -5.58 -5.81
CA GLY A 26 13.14 -6.20 -5.08
C GLY A 26 13.97 -7.13 -5.97
N GLU A 27 13.33 -7.98 -6.77
CA GLU A 27 14.01 -8.83 -7.77
C GLU A 27 14.81 -7.98 -8.78
N MET A 28 14.20 -6.91 -9.32
CA MET A 28 14.89 -6.01 -10.25
C MET A 28 16.09 -5.32 -9.57
N MET A 29 15.96 -4.85 -8.33
CA MET A 29 17.09 -4.27 -7.59
C MET A 29 18.23 -5.28 -7.46
N ARG A 30 17.94 -6.51 -7.04
CA ARG A 30 18.96 -7.54 -6.81
C ARG A 30 19.61 -8.02 -8.10
N ALA A 31 18.82 -8.20 -9.15
CA ALA A 31 19.29 -8.72 -10.43
C ALA A 31 20.02 -7.66 -11.26
N LEU A 32 19.58 -6.40 -11.22
CA LEU A 32 20.06 -5.36 -12.15
C LEU A 32 21.14 -4.44 -11.56
N THR A 33 21.21 -4.29 -10.24
CA THR A 33 22.26 -3.47 -9.58
C THR A 33 23.69 -3.94 -9.92
N PRO A 34 24.01 -5.25 -9.98
CA PRO A 34 25.34 -5.72 -10.42
C PRO A 34 25.73 -5.30 -11.84
N TYR A 35 24.74 -5.01 -12.70
CA TYR A 35 24.96 -4.54 -14.07
C TYR A 35 24.98 -3.01 -14.17
N GLY A 36 24.99 -2.29 -13.05
CA GLY A 36 25.02 -0.83 -13.00
C GLY A 36 23.68 -0.15 -13.32
N ILE A 37 22.60 -0.91 -13.45
CA ILE A 37 21.26 -0.36 -13.65
C ILE A 37 20.72 0.10 -12.30
N ARG A 38 20.39 1.39 -12.21
CA ARG A 38 19.90 2.01 -10.98
C ARG A 38 18.38 1.90 -10.89
N VAL A 39 17.91 1.16 -9.90
CA VAL A 39 16.50 1.12 -9.50
C VAL A 39 16.37 1.98 -8.22
N PRO A 40 15.44 2.94 -8.15
CA PRO A 40 15.25 3.77 -6.95
C PRO A 40 14.94 2.91 -5.72
N ASN A 41 15.61 3.20 -4.60
CA ASN A 41 15.32 2.53 -3.33
C ASN A 41 13.98 3.00 -2.74
N GLY A 42 13.45 2.22 -1.80
CA GLY A 42 12.22 2.51 -1.08
C GLY A 42 11.85 1.35 -0.17
N TYR A 43 10.62 1.39 0.35
CA TYR A 43 10.13 0.39 1.27
C TYR A 43 8.67 0.04 0.98
N ALA A 44 8.28 -1.18 1.34
CA ALA A 44 6.93 -1.69 1.28
C ALA A 44 6.26 -1.62 2.66
N ILE A 45 5.01 -1.16 2.67
CA ILE A 45 4.10 -1.35 3.80
C ILE A 45 3.42 -2.70 3.60
N THR A 46 3.60 -3.61 4.55
CA THR A 46 3.18 -5.01 4.42
C THR A 46 1.66 -5.18 4.48
N ALA A 47 1.17 -6.29 3.91
CA ALA A 47 -0.22 -6.72 4.05
C ALA A 47 -0.62 -7.00 5.51
N HIS A 48 0.35 -7.26 6.40
CA HIS A 48 0.10 -7.34 7.84
C HIS A 48 -0.29 -5.98 8.41
N ALA A 49 0.38 -4.90 8.00
CA ALA A 49 0.05 -3.53 8.42
C ALA A 49 -1.37 -3.13 8.03
N TYR A 50 -1.79 -3.51 6.82
CA TYR A 50 -3.16 -3.30 6.38
C TYR A 50 -4.19 -4.00 7.28
N ARG A 51 -3.96 -5.27 7.65
CA ARG A 51 -4.85 -6.02 8.56
C ARG A 51 -4.88 -5.40 9.95
N ASP A 52 -3.73 -5.00 10.47
CA ASP A 52 -3.62 -4.36 11.79
C ASP A 52 -4.34 -3.00 11.80
N PHE A 53 -4.22 -2.22 10.73
CA PHE A 53 -4.97 -0.97 10.56
C PHE A 53 -6.49 -1.22 10.57
N LEU A 54 -6.98 -2.22 9.82
CA LEU A 54 -8.41 -2.55 9.82
C LEU A 54 -8.91 -3.00 11.20
N ARG A 55 -8.11 -3.82 11.90
CA ARG A 55 -8.45 -4.34 13.23
C ARG A 55 -8.47 -3.24 14.28
N TYR A 56 -7.46 -2.36 14.29
CA TYR A 56 -7.36 -1.24 15.22
C TYR A 56 -8.58 -0.29 15.11
N ASN A 57 -9.07 -0.08 13.89
CA ASN A 57 -10.22 0.79 13.62
C ASN A 57 -11.58 0.06 13.67
N GLU A 58 -11.60 -1.22 14.06
CA GLU A 58 -12.80 -2.08 14.07
C GLU A 58 -13.56 -2.02 12.72
N LEU A 59 -12.82 -2.09 11.61
CA LEU A 59 -13.39 -1.93 10.27
C LEU A 59 -13.84 -3.23 9.64
N GLU A 60 -13.31 -4.38 10.07
CA GLU A 60 -13.61 -5.67 9.44
C GLU A 60 -15.13 -5.96 9.39
N ASP A 61 -15.80 -5.84 10.53
CA ASP A 61 -17.24 -6.12 10.61
C ASP A 61 -18.07 -5.08 9.85
N LYS A 62 -17.65 -3.80 9.89
CA LYS A 62 -18.29 -2.71 9.14
C LYS A 62 -18.17 -2.93 7.62
N ILE A 63 -17.01 -3.40 7.16
CA ILE A 63 -16.77 -3.74 5.75
C ILE A 63 -17.62 -4.95 5.35
N ARG A 64 -17.63 -6.03 6.16
CA ARG A 64 -18.46 -7.21 5.89
C ARG A 64 -19.94 -6.85 5.81
N ALA A 65 -20.44 -6.04 6.74
CA ALA A 65 -21.82 -5.56 6.73
C ALA A 65 -22.13 -4.70 5.50
N ALA A 66 -21.21 -3.80 5.10
CA ALA A 66 -21.39 -2.97 3.91
C ALA A 66 -21.42 -3.79 2.61
N LEU A 67 -20.68 -4.90 2.53
CA LEU A 67 -20.67 -5.80 1.37
C LEU A 67 -21.80 -6.85 1.41
N ALA A 68 -22.45 -7.06 2.56
CA ALA A 68 -23.50 -8.06 2.69
C ALA A 68 -24.69 -7.77 1.76
N GLY A 69 -25.06 -8.76 0.95
CA GLY A 69 -26.15 -8.63 -0.02
C GLY A 69 -25.86 -7.64 -1.17
N MET A 70 -24.59 -7.32 -1.43
CA MET A 70 -24.19 -6.48 -2.56
C MET A 70 -24.59 -7.12 -3.89
N ASN A 71 -25.25 -6.33 -4.75
CA ASN A 71 -25.59 -6.76 -6.10
C ASN A 71 -24.50 -6.32 -7.09
N VAL A 72 -23.68 -7.28 -7.54
CA VAL A 72 -22.60 -7.02 -8.50
C VAL A 72 -23.06 -6.59 -9.90
N GLN A 73 -24.36 -6.71 -10.20
CA GLN A 73 -24.94 -6.25 -11.46
C GLN A 73 -25.54 -4.83 -11.36
N ASP A 74 -25.60 -4.25 -10.16
CA ASP A 74 -26.10 -2.89 -9.93
C ASP A 74 -24.93 -1.94 -9.64
N VAL A 75 -24.54 -1.18 -10.66
CA VAL A 75 -23.45 -0.19 -10.59
C VAL A 75 -23.69 0.85 -9.50
N ASN A 76 -24.94 1.26 -9.24
CA ASN A 76 -25.24 2.23 -8.20
C ASN A 76 -25.10 1.63 -6.79
N ASP A 77 -25.50 0.37 -6.62
CA ASP A 77 -25.28 -0.37 -5.36
C ASP A 77 -23.78 -0.55 -5.09
N LEU A 78 -23.01 -0.93 -6.11
CA LEU A 78 -21.55 -1.03 -6.04
C LEU A 78 -20.92 0.29 -5.62
N LEU A 79 -21.19 1.39 -6.34
CA LEU A 79 -20.64 2.71 -6.04
C LEU A 79 -20.97 3.18 -4.62
N ARG A 80 -22.22 2.98 -4.18
CA ARG A 80 -22.66 3.38 -2.83
C ARG A 80 -21.91 2.60 -1.75
N ARG A 81 -21.86 1.26 -1.86
CA ARG A 81 -21.26 0.39 -0.83
C ARG A 81 -19.75 0.52 -0.79
N THR A 82 -19.10 0.52 -1.94
CA THR A 82 -17.65 0.73 -2.04
C THR A 82 -17.25 2.14 -1.57
N GLY A 83 -18.01 3.17 -1.92
CA GLY A 83 -17.82 4.53 -1.42
C GLY A 83 -17.94 4.64 0.10
N GLN A 84 -18.90 3.93 0.72
CA GLN A 84 -19.02 3.83 2.17
C GLN A 84 -17.75 3.22 2.79
N ILE A 85 -17.25 2.11 2.23
CA ILE A 85 -16.05 1.43 2.74
C ILE A 85 -14.81 2.32 2.59
N ARG A 86 -14.63 2.96 1.42
CA ARG A 86 -13.54 3.92 1.20
C ARG A 86 -13.54 5.01 2.25
N ARG A 87 -14.72 5.59 2.55
CA ARG A 87 -14.85 6.63 3.58
C ARG A 87 -14.45 6.12 4.96
N LEU A 88 -14.84 4.91 5.33
CA LEU A 88 -14.45 4.30 6.61
C LEU A 88 -12.93 4.15 6.73
N ILE A 89 -12.25 3.71 5.67
CA ILE A 89 -10.78 3.56 5.66
C ILE A 89 -10.08 4.92 5.73
N LEU A 90 -10.54 5.92 4.98
CA LEU A 90 -9.94 7.26 4.99
C LEU A 90 -10.05 7.96 6.35
N LEU A 91 -11.16 7.73 7.07
CA LEU A 91 -11.40 8.23 8.42
C LEU A 91 -10.69 7.43 9.51
N GLY A 92 -10.14 6.25 9.20
CA GLY A 92 -9.37 5.46 10.14
C GLY A 92 -8.04 6.11 10.51
N ASP A 93 -7.58 5.80 11.72
CA ASP A 93 -6.32 6.24 12.29
C ASP A 93 -5.29 5.12 12.25
N PHE A 94 -4.02 5.48 12.04
CA PHE A 94 -2.94 4.53 12.22
C PHE A 94 -2.71 4.29 13.71
N PRO A 95 -2.47 3.03 14.14
CA PRO A 95 -1.81 2.78 15.42
C PRO A 95 -0.53 3.62 15.53
N GLU A 96 -0.26 4.21 16.70
CA GLU A 96 0.86 5.17 16.84
C GLU A 96 2.21 4.53 16.54
N ASP A 97 2.41 3.27 16.92
CA ASP A 97 3.60 2.47 16.61
C ASP A 97 3.76 2.24 15.09
N MET A 98 2.68 1.91 14.38
CA MET A 98 2.68 1.75 12.92
C MET A 98 2.99 3.08 12.23
N LYS A 99 2.37 4.17 12.69
CA LYS A 99 2.63 5.51 12.19
C LYS A 99 4.11 5.88 12.36
N THR A 100 4.65 5.70 13.57
CA THR A 100 6.07 5.94 13.84
C THR A 100 6.96 5.12 12.91
N GLU A 101 6.68 3.82 12.73
CA GLU A 101 7.51 2.97 11.87
C GLU A 101 7.50 3.41 10.39
N ILE A 102 6.34 3.83 9.86
CA ILE A 102 6.22 4.38 8.50
C ILE A 102 7.05 5.66 8.36
N LEU A 103 6.93 6.58 9.33
CA LEU A 103 7.64 7.86 9.30
C LEU A 103 9.16 7.69 9.49
N ASP A 104 9.58 6.77 10.34
CA ASP A 104 11.00 6.45 10.53
C ASP A 104 11.62 5.90 9.24
N ALA A 105 10.91 5.00 8.54
CA ALA A 105 11.34 4.50 7.23
C ALA A 105 11.44 5.63 6.20
N TYR A 106 10.48 6.56 6.19
CA TYR A 106 10.52 7.74 5.33
C TYR A 106 11.69 8.67 5.63
N HIS A 107 12.03 8.88 6.90
CA HIS A 107 13.18 9.69 7.30
C HIS A 107 14.51 9.01 6.95
N ILE A 108 14.61 7.69 7.09
CA ILE A 108 15.78 6.93 6.63
C ILE A 108 15.95 7.13 5.12
N LEU A 109 14.88 6.92 4.35
CA LEU A 109 14.90 7.10 2.90
C LEU A 109 15.29 8.53 2.49
N SER A 110 14.76 9.54 3.19
CA SER A 110 15.10 10.95 2.93
C SER A 110 16.59 11.22 3.13
N ARG A 111 17.18 10.68 4.20
CA ARG A 111 18.62 10.78 4.45
C ARG A 111 19.46 10.07 3.40
N GLU A 112 19.04 8.90 2.92
CA GLU A 112 19.73 8.18 1.84
C GLU A 112 19.77 9.00 0.53
N PHE A 113 18.71 9.74 0.24
CA PHE A 113 18.65 10.65 -0.90
C PHE A 113 19.30 12.02 -0.65
N GLY A 114 19.89 12.25 0.53
CA GLY A 114 20.53 13.52 0.87
C GLY A 114 19.56 14.70 1.00
N ALA A 115 18.28 14.43 1.25
CA ALA A 115 17.22 15.43 1.41
C ALA A 115 16.78 15.51 2.88
N ALA A 116 16.39 16.71 3.33
CA ALA A 116 15.71 16.86 4.62
C ALA A 116 14.36 16.12 4.60
N THR A 117 13.65 16.22 3.47
CA THR A 117 12.35 15.59 3.20
C THR A 117 12.34 15.20 1.73
N ALA A 118 12.40 13.89 1.42
CA ALA A 118 12.40 13.42 0.03
C ALA A 118 10.98 13.39 -0.56
N ASP A 119 10.86 13.70 -1.85
CA ASP A 119 9.65 13.44 -2.60
C ASP A 119 9.55 11.94 -2.91
N VAL A 120 8.41 11.34 -2.59
CA VAL A 120 8.19 9.90 -2.81
C VAL A 120 6.97 9.64 -3.68
N ALA A 121 6.95 8.47 -4.30
CA ALA A 121 5.77 7.92 -4.94
C ALA A 121 5.17 6.86 -4.02
N VAL A 122 3.88 6.98 -3.69
CA VAL A 122 3.13 5.99 -2.92
C VAL A 122 2.27 5.19 -3.88
N ARG A 123 2.52 3.88 -3.96
CA ARG A 123 1.93 2.99 -4.96
C ARG A 123 1.28 1.80 -4.28
N SER A 124 0.09 1.44 -4.73
CA SER A 124 -0.56 0.20 -4.33
C SER A 124 0.11 -1.01 -5.00
N SER A 125 0.28 -2.07 -4.21
CA SER A 125 0.84 -3.37 -4.59
C SER A 125 0.02 -4.45 -3.88
N ALA A 126 -0.94 -5.05 -4.59
CA ALA A 126 -1.82 -6.04 -3.98
C ALA A 126 -1.25 -7.46 -4.06
N THR A 127 -1.59 -8.30 -3.09
CA THR A 127 -1.08 -9.68 -2.96
C THR A 127 -1.66 -10.65 -3.99
N ALA A 128 -2.75 -10.28 -4.67
CA ALA A 128 -3.44 -11.10 -5.65
C ALA A 128 -3.16 -10.72 -7.11
N GLU A 129 -2.28 -9.75 -7.38
CA GLU A 129 -1.98 -9.26 -8.74
C GLU A 129 -1.25 -10.27 -9.63
N ASP A 130 -0.58 -11.25 -9.03
CA ASP A 130 0.24 -12.23 -9.74
C ASP A 130 -0.44 -13.61 -9.88
N LEU A 131 -1.75 -13.72 -9.59
CA LEU A 131 -2.49 -14.91 -9.98
C LEU A 131 -2.56 -14.95 -11.51
N PRO A 132 -2.24 -16.09 -12.17
CA PRO A 132 -2.21 -16.19 -13.65
C PRO A 132 -3.53 -15.79 -14.33
N THR A 133 -4.62 -15.75 -13.58
CA THR A 133 -5.99 -15.48 -14.03
C THR A 133 -6.55 -14.12 -13.58
N ALA A 134 -5.79 -13.30 -12.85
CA ALA A 134 -6.27 -12.02 -12.33
C ALA A 134 -5.23 -10.91 -12.50
N SER A 135 -5.43 -10.06 -13.49
CA SER A 135 -4.68 -8.82 -13.66
C SER A 135 -5.55 -7.64 -13.25
N PHE A 136 -5.12 -6.90 -12.23
CA PHE A 136 -5.77 -5.67 -11.75
C PHE A 136 -5.13 -4.41 -12.37
N ALA A 137 -4.59 -4.54 -13.58
CA ALA A 137 -3.94 -3.44 -14.29
C ALA A 137 -4.90 -2.26 -14.48
N GLY A 138 -4.54 -1.09 -13.93
CA GLY A 138 -5.29 0.15 -14.07
C GLY A 138 -6.33 0.45 -12.99
N GLN A 139 -6.59 -0.47 -12.04
CA GLN A 139 -7.52 -0.22 -10.93
C GLN A 139 -6.87 0.37 -9.67
N GLN A 140 -5.53 0.46 -9.64
CA GLN A 140 -4.76 0.72 -8.44
C GLN A 140 -4.14 2.12 -8.43
N GLU A 141 -4.46 2.89 -7.38
CA GLU A 141 -4.08 4.30 -7.24
C GLU A 141 -2.57 4.44 -6.99
N THR A 142 -1.97 5.42 -7.68
CA THR A 142 -0.58 5.87 -7.52
C THR A 142 -0.58 7.36 -7.22
N TYR A 143 0.15 7.75 -6.18
CA TYR A 143 0.33 9.13 -5.75
C TYR A 143 1.78 9.53 -5.99
N LEU A 144 2.00 10.55 -6.82
CA LEU A 144 3.33 11.06 -7.15
C LEU A 144 3.58 12.38 -6.41
N ASN A 145 4.86 12.74 -6.26
CA ASN A 145 5.31 13.97 -5.61
C ASN A 145 4.72 14.13 -4.20
N VAL A 146 4.66 13.04 -3.46
CA VAL A 146 4.19 13.05 -2.07
C VAL A 146 5.33 13.57 -1.21
N HIS A 147 5.09 14.71 -0.55
CA HIS A 147 6.09 15.43 0.22
C HIS A 147 5.64 15.61 1.67
N GLY A 148 6.48 15.21 2.62
CA GLY A 148 6.24 15.37 4.05
C GLY A 148 5.33 14.31 4.66
N GLU A 149 5.43 14.20 5.98
CA GLU A 149 4.80 13.13 6.77
C GLU A 149 3.28 13.08 6.61
N ALA A 150 2.60 14.23 6.66
CA ALA A 150 1.14 14.29 6.59
C ALA A 150 0.62 13.79 5.24
N MET A 151 1.24 14.23 4.14
CA MET A 151 0.85 13.83 2.79
C MET A 151 1.18 12.35 2.53
N LEU A 152 2.29 11.86 3.11
CA LEU A 152 2.65 10.45 3.09
C LEU A 152 1.57 9.59 3.74
N LEU A 153 1.21 9.86 4.99
CA LEU A 153 0.20 9.09 5.72
C LEU A 153 -1.18 9.15 5.03
N GLU A 154 -1.56 10.32 4.52
CA GLU A 154 -2.79 10.48 3.75
C GLU A 154 -2.77 9.61 2.48
N SER A 155 -1.65 9.62 1.74
CA SER A 155 -1.50 8.84 0.50
C SER A 155 -1.51 7.33 0.76
N VAL A 156 -0.92 6.89 1.88
CA VAL A 156 -0.99 5.48 2.31
C VAL A 156 -2.44 5.08 2.58
N LYS A 157 -3.22 5.89 3.32
CA LYS A 157 -4.65 5.60 3.55
C LYS A 157 -5.45 5.57 2.25
N LYS A 158 -5.15 6.46 1.31
CA LYS A 158 -5.78 6.44 -0.02
C LYS A 158 -5.45 5.14 -0.77
N CYS A 159 -4.20 4.70 -0.77
CA CYS A 159 -3.84 3.39 -1.33
C CYS A 159 -4.59 2.23 -0.65
N PHE A 160 -4.76 2.24 0.67
CA PHE A 160 -5.57 1.25 1.38
C PHE A 160 -7.05 1.28 0.97
N ALA A 161 -7.62 2.48 0.79
CA ALA A 161 -8.99 2.65 0.35
C ALA A 161 -9.19 2.25 -1.12
N SER A 162 -8.15 2.36 -1.96
CA SER A 162 -8.20 2.05 -3.39
C SER A 162 -8.61 0.61 -3.72
N LEU A 163 -8.42 -0.33 -2.79
CA LEU A 163 -8.89 -1.72 -2.91
C LEU A 163 -10.41 -1.83 -3.09
N PHE A 164 -11.16 -0.83 -2.61
CA PHE A 164 -12.62 -0.76 -2.74
C PHE A 164 -13.02 0.27 -3.78
N THR A 165 -12.37 0.28 -4.93
CA THR A 165 -12.81 1.02 -6.11
C THR A 165 -13.58 0.04 -7.02
N PRO A 166 -14.78 0.39 -7.52
CA PRO A 166 -15.53 -0.46 -8.44
C PRO A 166 -14.78 -0.84 -9.72
#